data_AF-A0A2E2EK60-F1
#
_entry.id   AF-A0A2E2EK60-F1
#
_cell.length_a   1.000
_cell.length_b   1.000
_cell.length_c   1.000
_cell.angle_alpha   90.00
_cell.angle_beta   90.00
_cell.angle_gamma   90.00
#
_symmetry.space_group_name_H-M   'P 1'
#
loop_
_entity.id
_entity.type
_entity.pdbx_description
1 polymer ?
#
loop_
_entity_poly.entity_id
_entity_poly.type
_entity_poly.pdbx_seq_one_letter_code
_entity_poly.pdbx_strand_id
1 'polypeptide(L)'
;MSISSETLHKNLKDIFGFNSFKGKQEQIIQNLLKGNDSMVIMPTGGGKSMCYQLPALISDGVAIVISPLIALMKNQVDAIRT
;
A
#
# COMPACT_ATOMS: atom_id res chain seq x y z
N MET A 1 8.22 -9.43 -10.22
CA MET A 1 7.24 -9.61 -11.33
C MET A 1 6.80 -8.22 -11.77
N SER A 2 6.86 -7.85 -13.05
CA SER A 2 6.46 -6.50 -13.47
C SER A 2 4.94 -6.42 -13.64
N ILE A 3 4.25 -5.90 -12.63
CA ILE A 3 2.80 -5.64 -12.69
C ILE A 3 2.57 -4.35 -13.50
N SER A 4 1.63 -4.38 -14.45
CA SER A 4 1.28 -3.20 -15.26
C SER A 4 0.53 -2.15 -14.43
N SER A 5 0.62 -0.88 -14.84
CA SER A 5 -0.13 0.23 -14.22
C SER A 5 -1.64 -0.06 -14.19
N GLU A 6 -2.21 -0.51 -15.31
CA GLU A 6 -3.63 -0.88 -15.41
C GLU A 6 -4.03 -1.93 -14.37
N THR A 7 -3.19 -2.94 -14.17
CA THR A 7 -3.43 -4.00 -13.16
C THR A 7 -3.38 -3.42 -11.74
N LEU A 8 -2.47 -2.49 -11.46
CA LEU A 8 -2.41 -1.82 -10.16
C LEU A 8 -3.65 -0.98 -9.87
N HIS A 9 -4.13 -0.21 -10.85
CA HIS A 9 -5.36 0.58 -10.70
C HIS A 9 -6.60 -0.32 -10.55
N LYS A 10 -6.63 -1.46 -11.25
CA LYS A 10 -7.68 -2.47 -11.04
C LYS A 10 -7.66 -3.02 -9.61
N ASN A 11 -6.51 -3.48 -9.11
CA ASN A 11 -6.39 -3.99 -7.74
C ASN A 11 -6.70 -2.92 -6.69
N LEU A 12 -6.30 -1.67 -6.93
CA LEU A 12 -6.64 -0.54 -6.08
C LEU A 12 -8.17 -0.38 -5.96
N LYS A 13 -8.88 -0.44 -7.07
CA LYS A 13 -10.33 -0.34 -7.11
C LYS A 13 -11.01 -1.56 -6.48
N ASP A 14 -10.56 -2.76 -6.82
CA ASP A 14 -11.20 -4.01 -6.38
C ASP A 14 -11.01 -4.24 -4.87
N ILE A 15 -9.87 -3.83 -4.29
CA ILE A 15 -9.54 -4.05 -2.88
C ILE A 15 -9.95 -2.87 -2.00
N PHE A 16 -9.74 -1.63 -2.46
CA PHE A 16 -9.91 -0.43 -1.64
C PHE A 16 -11.02 0.52 -2.15
N GLY A 17 -11.64 0.24 -3.30
CA GLY A 17 -12.69 1.09 -3.87
C GLY A 17 -12.22 2.44 -4.43
N PHE A 18 -10.91 2.68 -4.51
CA PHE A 18 -10.37 3.95 -5.04
C PHE A 18 -10.16 3.88 -6.55
N ASN A 19 -10.48 4.99 -7.24
CA ASN A 19 -10.32 5.08 -8.70
C ASN A 19 -8.94 5.57 -9.14
N SER A 20 -8.12 6.10 -8.22
CA SER A 20 -6.80 6.63 -8.55
C SER A 20 -5.89 6.69 -7.33
N PHE A 21 -4.58 6.60 -7.60
CA PHE A 21 -3.53 6.84 -6.60
C PHE A 21 -3.38 8.33 -6.30
N LYS A 22 -3.00 8.65 -5.05
CA LYS A 22 -2.64 10.00 -4.62
C LYS A 22 -1.14 10.23 -4.79
N GLY A 23 -0.77 11.34 -5.43
CA GLY A 23 0.62 11.79 -5.53
C GLY A 23 1.54 10.71 -6.09
N LYS A 24 2.60 10.36 -5.33
CA LYS A 24 3.64 9.40 -5.77
C LYS A 24 3.37 7.95 -5.37
N GLN A 25 2.17 7.60 -4.88
CA GLN A 25 1.86 6.25 -4.39
C GLN A 25 2.15 5.17 -5.45
N GLU A 26 1.70 5.36 -6.69
CA GLU A 26 1.91 4.38 -7.76
C GLU A 26 3.39 4.12 -8.01
N GLN A 27 4.20 5.18 -8.08
CA GLN A 27 5.64 5.08 -8.29
C GLN A 27 6.34 4.32 -7.15
N ILE A 28 5.92 4.57 -5.89
CA ILE A 28 6.45 3.87 -4.72
C ILE A 28 6.09 2.39 -4.76
N ILE A 29 4.83 2.07 -5.06
CA ILE A 29 4.32 0.70 -5.16
C ILE A 29 5.04 -0.08 -6.26
N GLN A 30 5.21 0.52 -7.45
CA GLN A 30 5.95 -0.09 -8.54
C GLN A 30 7.42 -0.34 -8.17
N ASN A 31 8.05 0.56 -7.40
CA ASN A 31 9.42 0.36 -6.93
C ASN A 31 9.52 -0.82 -5.95
N LEU A 32 8.59 -0.93 -5.01
CA LEU A 32 8.53 -2.05 -4.05
C LEU A 32 8.27 -3.39 -4.75
N LEU A 33 7.37 -3.43 -5.74
CA LEU A 33 7.07 -4.66 -6.51
C LEU A 33 8.22 -5.12 -7.41
N LYS A 34 9.20 -4.25 -7.67
CA LYS A 34 10.47 -4.62 -8.33
C LYS A 34 11.49 -5.22 -7.35
N GLY A 35 11.17 -5.27 -6.05
CA GLY A 35 12.06 -5.77 -5.00
C GLY A 35 13.07 -4.72 -4.51
N ASN A 36 12.85 -3.44 -4.80
CA ASN A 36 13.72 -2.35 -4.34
C ASN A 36 13.24 -1.79 -3.00
N ASP A 37 14.18 -1.28 -2.21
CA ASP A 37 13.89 -0.54 -0.98
C ASP A 37 13.37 0.88 -1.26
N SER A 38 12.58 1.43 -0.33
CA SER A 38 12.02 2.79 -0.45
C SER A 38 11.97 3.51 0.90
N MET A 39 12.48 4.74 0.95
CA MET A 39 12.22 5.68 2.04
C MET A 39 11.10 6.64 1.63
N VAL A 40 9.97 6.59 2.34
CA VAL A 40 8.77 7.35 1.98
C VAL A 40 8.53 8.46 3.00
N ILE A 41 8.67 9.71 2.54
CA ILE A 41 8.35 10.91 3.32
C ILE A 41 7.06 11.52 2.78
N MET A 42 5.98 11.41 3.56
CA MET A 42 4.65 11.91 3.21
C MET A 42 3.99 12.50 4.46
N PRO A 43 3.18 13.57 4.32
CA PRO A 43 2.45 14.14 5.44
C PRO A 43 1.42 13.14 6.01
N THR A 44 1.01 13.36 7.26
CA THR A 44 -0.14 12.65 7.85
C THR A 44 -1.37 12.82 6.97
N GLY A 45 -2.13 11.74 6.73
CA GLY A 45 -3.26 11.73 5.80
C GLY A 45 -2.88 11.60 4.32
N GLY A 46 -1.60 11.68 3.96
CA GLY A 46 -1.11 11.52 2.58
C GLY A 46 -1.26 10.13 1.97
N GLY A 47 -1.83 9.17 2.72
CA GLY A 47 -2.07 7.81 2.21
C GLY A 47 -0.83 6.91 2.18
N LYS A 48 0.15 7.15 3.06
CA LYS A 48 1.38 6.34 3.13
C LYS A 48 1.13 4.84 3.38
N SER A 49 0.04 4.48 4.05
CA SER A 49 -0.29 3.07 4.32
C SER A 49 -0.56 2.27 3.05
N MET A 50 -1.20 2.90 2.06
CA MET A 50 -1.49 2.28 0.76
C MET A 50 -0.23 1.79 0.06
N CYS A 51 0.90 2.50 0.24
CA CYS A 51 2.17 2.17 -0.40
C CYS A 51 2.71 0.80 0.00
N TYR A 52 2.38 0.27 1.19
CA TYR A 52 2.79 -1.07 1.62
C TYR A 52 1.61 -2.05 1.68
N GLN A 53 0.38 -1.58 1.91
CA GLN A 53 -0.81 -2.45 1.99
C GLN A 53 -1.17 -3.06 0.64
N LEU A 54 -1.19 -2.27 -0.45
CA LEU A 54 -1.54 -2.81 -1.76
C LEU A 54 -0.51 -3.86 -2.23
N PRO A 55 0.81 -3.61 -2.19
CA PRO A 55 1.80 -4.65 -2.50
C PRO A 55 1.66 -5.89 -1.63
N ALA A 56 1.38 -5.74 -0.33
CA ALA A 56 1.23 -6.86 0.60
C ALA A 56 0.06 -7.78 0.25
N LEU A 57 -1.02 -7.24 -0.33
CA LEU A 57 -2.22 -8.02 -0.67
C LEU A 57 -2.15 -8.69 -2.05
N ILE A 58 -1.32 -8.17 -2.97
CA ILE A 58 -1.21 -8.69 -4.34
C ILE A 58 0.05 -9.54 -4.55
N SER A 59 0.98 -9.55 -3.59
CA SER A 59 2.20 -10.36 -3.65
C SER A 59 2.00 -11.65 -2.87
N ASP A 60 2.64 -12.73 -3.33
CA ASP A 60 2.70 -13.97 -2.57
C ASP A 60 3.51 -13.79 -1.27
N GLY A 61 3.09 -14.48 -0.22
CA GLY A 61 3.77 -14.49 1.07
C GLY A 61 3.08 -13.64 2.14
N VAL A 62 3.87 -13.15 3.10
CA VAL A 62 3.37 -12.39 4.27
C VAL A 62 4.17 -11.09 4.41
N ALA A 63 3.47 -9.96 4.43
CA ALA A 63 4.07 -8.68 4.77
C ALA A 63 4.08 -8.45 6.28
N ILE A 64 5.24 -8.09 6.82
CA ILE A 64 5.42 -7.76 8.24
C ILE A 64 5.47 -6.24 8.39
N VAL A 65 4.53 -5.67 9.16
CA VAL A 65 4.44 -4.23 9.41
C VAL A 65 4.78 -3.93 10.87
N ILE A 66 5.88 -3.22 11.10
CA ILE A 66 6.31 -2.82 12.44
C ILE A 66 5.76 -1.43 12.74
N SER A 67 4.98 -1.30 13.81
CA SER A 67 4.39 -0.04 14.26
C SER A 67 4.67 0.15 15.76
N PRO A 68 5.01 1.37 16.20
CA PRO A 68 5.41 1.61 17.59
C PRO A 68 4.23 1.61 18.58
N LEU A 69 3.00 1.82 18.11
CA LEU A 69 1.83 2.02 18.98
C LEU A 69 0.69 1.06 18.63
N ILE A 70 0.21 0.33 19.65
CA ILE A 70 -0.94 -0.59 19.53
C ILE A 70 -2.18 0.14 19.01
N ALA A 71 -2.43 1.38 19.45
CA ALA A 71 -3.55 2.19 18.97
C ALA A 71 -3.49 2.42 17.45
N LEU A 72 -2.30 2.69 16.90
CA LEU A 72 -2.12 2.84 15.46
C LEU A 72 -2.32 1.50 14.73
N MET A 73 -1.83 0.40 15.31
CA MET A 73 -2.03 -0.94 14.74
C MET A 73 -3.52 -1.27 14.64
N LYS A 74 -4.27 -1.07 15.73
CA LYS A 74 -5.71 -1.31 15.77
C LYS A 74 -6.45 -0.49 14.71
N ASN A 75 -6.17 0.80 14.60
CA ASN A 75 -6.80 1.65 13.59
C ASN A 75 -6.56 1.18 12.15
N GLN A 76 -5.36 0.65 11.83
CA GLN A 76 -5.08 0.13 10.49
C GLN A 76 -5.76 -1.23 10.23
N VAL A 77 -5.84 -2.10 11.24
CA VAL A 77 -6.50 -3.40 11.13
C VAL A 77 -8.02 -3.22 10.96
N ASP A 78 -8.62 -2.35 11.76
CA ASP A 78 -10.05 -2.06 11.70
C ASP A 78 -10.43 -1.50 10.33
N ALA A 79 -9.61 -0.62 9.75
CA ALA A 79 -9.84 -0.03 8.42
C ALA A 79 -9.75 -1.03 7.24
N ILE A 80 -9.09 -2.18 7.42
CA ILE A 80 -8.99 -3.24 6.39
C ILE A 80 -10.13 -4.26 6.52
N ARG A 81 -10.68 -4.45 7.72
CA ARG A 81 -11.69 -5.48 8.01
C ARG A 81 -13.13 -5.03 7.78
N THR A 82 -13.35 -3.76 7.49
CA THR A 82 -14.64 -3.14 7.17
C THR A 82 -14.81 -2.97 5.67
#